data_AF-A0AAV7JIP2-F1
#
_entry.id   AF-A0AAV7JIP2-F1
#
_cell.length_a   1.000
_cell.length_b   1.000
_cell.length_c   1.000
_cell.angle_alpha   90.00
_cell.angle_beta   90.00
_cell.angle_gamma   90.00
#
_symmetry.space_group_name_H-M   'P 1'
#
loop_
_entity.id
_entity.type
_entity.pdbx_description
1 polymer ?
#
loop_
_entity_poly.entity_id
_entity_poly.type
_entity_poly.pdbx_seq_one_letter_code
_entity_poly.pdbx_strand_id
1 'polypeptide(L)'
;MDTALYSAINTESYVDDCLTHSANWDQHMSDLRMALSCLRSANIQFWRDKCRLGYDTVKELQRFLGMADFYRDYIPAFAQISEPLYQLTRKGHAWDWNGERQSSF
;
A
#
# COMPACT_ATOMS: atom_id res chain seq x y z
N MET A 1 15.32 -12.78 6.71
CA MET A 1 15.10 -11.69 5.73
C MET A 1 15.60 -10.37 6.30
N ASP A 2 15.31 -10.05 7.56
CA ASP A 2 15.84 -8.87 8.29
C ASP A 2 17.35 -8.64 8.14
N THR A 3 18.19 -9.68 8.29
CA THR A 3 19.66 -9.53 8.14
C THR A 3 20.07 -9.10 6.73
N ALA A 4 19.30 -9.47 5.71
CA ALA A 4 19.55 -9.07 4.33
C ALA A 4 19.05 -7.65 4.05
N LEU A 5 18.05 -7.17 4.79
CA LEU A 5 17.41 -5.87 4.59
C LEU A 5 17.93 -4.77 5.53
N TYR A 6 19.00 -5.03 6.29
CA TYR A 6 19.54 -4.08 7.27
C TYR A 6 19.84 -2.67 6.71
N SER A 7 20.19 -2.57 5.43
CA SER A 7 20.47 -1.32 4.73
C SER A 7 19.23 -0.68 4.07
N ALA A 8 18.09 -1.34 4.10
CA ALA A 8 16.80 -0.84 3.62
C ALA A 8 15.92 -0.44 4.82
N ILE A 9 16.27 0.70 5.44
CA ILE A 9 15.69 1.19 6.71
C ILE A 9 14.16 1.29 6.67
N ASN A 10 13.60 1.61 5.50
CA ASN A 10 12.16 1.77 5.28
C ASN A 10 11.48 0.49 4.77
N THR A 11 12.11 -0.67 4.97
CA THR A 11 11.57 -1.98 4.57
C THR A 11 11.54 -2.92 5.77
N GLU A 12 10.34 -3.26 6.19
CA GLU A 12 10.11 -4.23 7.25
C GLU A 12 9.89 -5.62 6.65
N SER A 13 10.42 -6.67 7.30
CA SER A 13 10.14 -8.04 6.89
C SER A 13 9.20 -8.73 7.87
N TYR A 14 8.20 -9.42 7.34
CA TYR A 14 7.27 -10.24 8.09
C TYR A 14 7.15 -11.61 7.44
N VAL A 15 7.85 -12.59 8.02
CA VAL A 15 7.92 -13.98 7.52
C VAL A 15 8.39 -14.01 6.06
N ASP A 16 7.47 -14.19 5.12
CA ASP A 16 7.73 -14.31 3.68
C ASP A 16 7.51 -12.99 2.92
N ASP A 17 6.94 -11.99 3.59
CA ASP A 17 6.58 -10.70 3.01
C ASP A 17 7.57 -9.60 3.41
N CYS A 18 7.78 -8.63 2.52
CA CYS A 18 8.52 -7.42 2.81
C CYS A 18 7.66 -6.21 2.46
N LEU A 19 7.52 -5.29 3.42
CA LEU A 19 6.76 -4.07 3.26
C LEU A 19 7.73 -2.88 3.20
N THR A 20 7.88 -2.29 2.02
CA THR A 20 8.57 -1.01 1.85
C THR A 20 7.55 0.13 1.96
N HIS A 21 7.78 1.12 2.82
CA HIS A 21 6.88 2.26 3.00
C HIS A 21 7.65 3.57 3.02
N SER A 22 7.11 4.62 2.39
CA SER A 22 7.79 5.92 2.31
C SER A 22 6.78 7.07 2.22
N ALA A 23 7.20 8.27 2.60
CA ALA A 23 6.31 9.44 2.67
C ALA A 23 5.96 10.05 1.30
N ASN A 24 6.74 9.79 0.25
CA ASN A 24 6.50 10.29 -1.10
C ASN A 24 7.00 9.30 -2.16
N TRP A 25 6.55 9.45 -3.40
CA TRP A 25 6.81 8.50 -4.49
C TRP A 25 8.29 8.42 -4.89
N ASP A 26 8.99 9.55 -4.94
CA ASP A 26 10.41 9.57 -5.29
C ASP A 26 11.26 8.84 -4.23
N GLN A 27 10.99 9.11 -2.96
CA GLN A 27 11.61 8.40 -1.84
C GLN A 27 11.24 6.92 -1.86
N HIS A 28 9.97 6.59 -2.14
CA HIS A 28 9.50 5.21 -2.26
C HIS A 28 10.27 4.44 -3.34
N MET A 29 10.48 5.05 -4.49
CA MET A 29 11.25 4.44 -5.57
C MET A 29 12.72 4.22 -5.18
N SER A 30 13.31 5.17 -4.43
CA SER A 30 14.67 5.02 -3.89
C SER A 30 14.77 3.87 -2.90
N ASP A 31 13.84 3.82 -1.94
CA ASP A 31 13.79 2.79 -0.90
C ASP A 31 13.54 1.40 -1.49
N LEU A 32 12.63 1.31 -2.46
CA LEU A 32 12.34 0.06 -3.17
C LEU A 32 13.57 -0.44 -3.93
N ARG A 33 14.29 0.45 -4.62
CA ARG A 33 15.54 0.10 -5.32
C ARG A 33 16.60 -0.40 -4.35
N MET A 34 16.71 0.23 -3.18
CA MET A 34 17.61 -0.23 -2.13
C MET A 34 17.23 -1.61 -1.61
N ALA A 35 15.97 -1.84 -1.27
CA ALA A 35 15.48 -3.15 -0.82
C ALA A 35 15.75 -4.25 -1.87
N LEU A 36 15.43 -4.01 -3.14
CA LEU A 36 15.67 -4.95 -4.23
C LEU A 36 17.17 -5.24 -4.45
N SER A 37 18.04 -4.23 -4.26
CA SER A 37 19.49 -4.41 -4.33
C SER A 37 20.00 -5.32 -3.22
N CYS A 38 19.52 -5.12 -2.00
CA CYS A 38 19.90 -5.91 -0.83
C CYS A 38 19.41 -7.36 -0.92
N LEU A 39 18.20 -7.59 -1.42
CA LEU A 39 17.68 -8.94 -1.67
C LEU A 39 18.50 -9.66 -2.75
N ARG A 40 18.90 -8.94 -3.80
CA ARG A 40 19.75 -9.48 -4.87
C ARG A 40 21.14 -9.86 -4.35
N SER A 41 21.79 -9.01 -3.53
CA SER A 41 23.11 -9.31 -2.97
C SER A 41 23.07 -10.49 -1.99
N ALA A 42 21.93 -10.74 -1.34
CA ALA A 42 21.68 -11.91 -0.51
C ALA A 42 21.26 -13.18 -1.29
N ASN A 43 21.19 -13.11 -2.64
CA ASN A 43 20.76 -14.20 -3.52
C ASN A 43 19.34 -14.74 -3.20
N ILE A 44 18.44 -13.87 -2.74
CA ILE A 44 17.05 -14.22 -2.42
C ILE A 44 16.18 -14.03 -3.67
N GLN A 45 15.46 -15.08 -4.06
CA GLN A 45 14.52 -15.05 -5.19
C GLN A 45 13.10 -14.75 -4.69
N PHE A 46 12.40 -13.88 -5.41
CA PHE A 46 11.01 -13.50 -5.12
C PHE A 46 10.06 -13.97 -6.21
N TRP A 47 8.83 -14.28 -5.80
CA TRP A 47 7.73 -14.60 -6.70
C TRP A 47 7.19 -13.31 -7.31
N ARG A 48 7.66 -12.97 -8.52
CA ARG A 48 7.25 -11.75 -9.24
C ARG A 48 5.73 -11.58 -9.29
N ASP A 49 4.99 -12.67 -9.47
CA ASP A 49 3.53 -12.66 -9.59
C ASP A 49 2.83 -12.31 -8.26
N LYS A 50 3.53 -12.46 -7.13
CA LYS A 50 3.05 -12.07 -5.80
C LYS A 50 3.54 -10.68 -5.37
N CYS A 51 4.54 -10.11 -6.05
CA CYS A 51 5.02 -8.76 -5.77
C CYS A 51 4.05 -7.70 -6.30
N ARG A 52 3.44 -6.95 -5.39
CA ARG A 52 2.58 -5.81 -5.73
C ARG A 52 3.39 -4.53 -5.55
N LEU A 53 3.80 -3.93 -6.67
CA LEU A 53 4.69 -2.76 -6.70
C LEU A 53 3.90 -1.51 -7.10
N GLY A 54 3.73 -0.59 -6.16
CA GLY A 54 2.95 0.64 -6.34
C GLY A 54 1.45 0.41 -6.11
N TYR A 55 0.83 1.37 -5.44
CA TYR A 55 -0.60 1.39 -5.17
C TYR A 55 -1.23 2.64 -5.77
N ASP A 56 -1.64 2.59 -7.04
CA ASP A 56 -2.15 3.75 -7.76
C ASP A 56 -3.56 3.55 -8.35
N THR A 57 -4.28 2.48 -7.96
CA THR A 57 -5.54 2.15 -8.64
C THR A 57 -6.77 2.06 -7.74
N VAL A 58 -7.90 2.46 -8.34
CA VAL A 58 -9.28 2.21 -7.89
C VAL A 58 -9.49 0.80 -7.35
N LYS A 59 -8.86 -0.21 -7.97
CA LYS A 59 -8.99 -1.62 -7.56
C LYS A 59 -8.49 -1.88 -6.14
N GLU A 60 -7.54 -1.11 -5.67
CA GLU A 60 -6.94 -1.30 -4.35
C GLU A 60 -7.73 -0.57 -3.29
N LEU A 61 -8.22 0.63 -3.60
CA LEU A 61 -9.22 1.29 -2.77
C LEU A 61 -10.46 0.41 -2.60
N GLN A 62 -10.91 -0.27 -3.67
CA GLN A 62 -12.01 -1.25 -3.59
C GLN A 62 -11.67 -2.44 -2.68
N ARG A 63 -10.42 -2.93 -2.69
CA ARG A 63 -10.00 -4.02 -1.79
C ARG A 63 -9.95 -3.55 -0.33
N PHE A 64 -9.42 -2.36 -0.08
CA PHE A 64 -9.42 -1.75 1.24
C PHE A 64 -10.85 -1.54 1.75
N LEU A 65 -11.72 -0.93 0.94
CA LEU A 65 -13.12 -0.72 1.30
C LEU A 65 -13.86 -2.04 1.53
N GLY A 66 -13.57 -3.08 0.74
CA GLY A 66 -14.12 -4.42 0.98
C GLY A 66 -13.65 -5.04 2.30
N MET A 67 -12.41 -4.80 2.71
CA MET A 67 -11.90 -5.22 4.03
C MET A 67 -12.49 -4.37 5.16
N ALA A 68 -12.59 -3.05 4.99
CA ALA A 68 -13.13 -2.13 5.99
C ALA A 68 -14.64 -2.34 6.21
N ASP A 69 -15.40 -2.67 5.15
CA ASP A 69 -16.83 -2.97 5.25
C ASP A 69 -17.11 -4.21 6.10
N PHE A 70 -16.18 -5.17 6.18
CA PHE A 70 -16.28 -6.29 7.13
C PHE A 70 -16.35 -5.84 8.59
N TYR A 71 -15.75 -4.69 8.91
CA TYR A 71 -15.74 -4.12 10.26
C TYR A 71 -16.74 -2.98 10.45
N ARG A 72 -17.65 -2.74 9.49
CA ARG A 72 -18.58 -1.60 9.50
C ARG A 72 -19.41 -1.47 10.78
N ASP A 73 -19.78 -2.59 11.39
CA ASP A 73 -20.62 -2.62 12.61
C ASP A 73 -19.86 -2.11 13.84
N TYR A 74 -18.53 -2.10 13.79
CA TYR A 74 -17.64 -1.63 14.85
C TYR A 74 -17.14 -0.20 14.62
N ILE A 75 -17.43 0.40 13.47
CA ILE A 75 -17.00 1.75 13.09
C ILE A 75 -18.23 2.67 13.07
N PRO A 76 -18.42 3.52 14.10
CA PRO A 76 -19.49 4.50 14.10
C PRO A 76 -19.40 5.37 12.85
N ALA A 77 -20.56 5.69 12.26
CA ALA A 77 -20.61 6.56 11.07
C ALA A 77 -19.81 6.04 9.86
N PHE A 78 -19.53 4.73 9.75
CA PHE A 78 -18.74 4.16 8.65
C PHE A 78 -19.19 4.63 7.25
N ALA A 79 -20.50 4.64 6.99
CA ALA A 79 -21.03 5.09 5.70
C ALA A 79 -20.70 6.56 5.39
N GLN A 80 -20.65 7.42 6.40
CA GLN A 80 -20.33 8.84 6.25
C GLN A 80 -18.82 9.05 6.06
N ILE A 81 -18.00 8.30 6.80
CA ILE A 81 -16.54 8.36 6.72
C ILE A 81 -16.03 7.81 5.38
N SER A 82 -16.62 6.72 4.89
CA SER A 82 -16.16 6.03 3.67
C SER A 82 -16.73 6.60 2.37
N GLU A 83 -17.74 7.48 2.40
CA GLU A 83 -18.37 8.03 1.19
C GLU A 83 -17.36 8.72 0.25
N PRO A 84 -16.42 9.58 0.71
CA PRO A 84 -15.42 10.19 -0.16
C PRO A 84 -14.52 9.16 -0.88
N LEU A 85 -14.27 8.03 -0.22
CA LEU A 85 -13.51 6.91 -0.78
C LEU A 85 -14.35 6.12 -1.79
N TYR A 86 -15.63 5.84 -1.49
CA TYR A 86 -16.54 5.17 -2.42
C TYR A 86 -16.75 5.97 -3.71
N GLN A 87 -16.76 7.31 -3.65
CA GLN A 87 -16.84 8.17 -4.84
C GLN A 87 -15.68 7.95 -5.82
N LEU A 88 -14.46 7.72 -5.32
CA LEU A 88 -13.29 7.41 -6.15
C LEU A 88 -13.39 6.05 -6.84
N THR A 89 -14.28 5.17 -6.39
CA THR A 89 -14.50 3.85 -7.01
C THR A 89 -15.58 3.84 -8.09
N ARG A 90 -16.33 4.95 -8.26
CA ARG A 90 -17.43 5.04 -9.23
C ARG A 90 -16.89 5.18 -10.65
N LYS A 91 -17.54 4.50 -11.61
CA LYS A 91 -17.20 4.61 -13.03
C LYS A 91 -17.40 6.05 -13.52
N GLY A 92 -16.42 6.57 -14.25
CA GLY A 92 -16.48 7.90 -14.86
C GLY A 92 -16.00 9.04 -13.97
N HIS A 93 -15.57 8.76 -12.74
CA HIS A 93 -14.92 9.77 -11.90
C HIS A 93 -13.40 9.78 -12.13
N ALA A 94 -12.82 10.97 -12.30
CA ALA A 94 -11.37 11.11 -12.34
C ALA A 94 -10.78 10.73 -10.97
N TRP A 95 -9.67 10.00 -10.97
CA TRP A 95 -8.92 9.69 -9.77
C TRP A 95 -8.25 10.98 -9.27
N ASP A 96 -8.76 11.50 -8.17
CA ASP A 96 -8.28 12.71 -7.53
C ASP A 96 -8.11 12.40 -6.04
N TRP A 97 -6.88 12.28 -5.55
CA TRP A 97 -6.66 12.01 -4.13
C TRP A 97 -6.31 13.33 -3.44
N ASN A 98 -7.22 13.85 -2.62
CA ASN A 98 -7.10 15.16 -1.97
C ASN A 98 -7.14 15.03 -0.43
N GLY A 99 -6.99 16.14 0.30
CA GLY A 99 -6.93 16.13 1.77
C GLY A 99 -8.17 15.57 2.46
N GLU A 100 -9.37 15.73 1.89
CA GLU A 100 -10.61 15.16 2.41
C GLU A 100 -10.58 13.62 2.35
N ARG A 101 -10.16 13.07 1.22
CA ARG A 101 -10.01 11.62 1.01
C ARG A 101 -8.88 11.04 1.86
N GLN A 102 -7.78 11.77 2.05
CA GLN A 102 -6.71 11.39 2.96
C GLN A 102 -7.15 11.38 4.43
N SER A 103 -8.06 12.28 4.82
CA SER A 103 -8.60 12.34 6.20
C SER A 103 -9.63 11.25 6.46
N SER A 104 -10.22 10.70 5.39
CA SER A 104 -11.20 9.60 5.44
C SER A 104 -10.54 8.21 5.44
N PHE A 105 -9.26 8.13 5.06
CA PHE A 105 -8.45 6.91 5.00
C PHE A 105 -7.66 6.71 6.29
#